data_AF-A0AA36UGF9-F1
#
_entry.id   AF-A0AA36UGF9-F1
#
_cell.length_a   1.000
_cell.length_b   1.000
_cell.length_c   1.000
_cell.angle_alpha   90.00
_cell.angle_beta   90.00
_cell.angle_gamma   90.00
#
_symmetry.space_group_name_H-M   'P 1'
#
loop_
_entity.id
_entity.type
_entity.pdbx_description
1 polymer ?
#
loop_
_entity_poly.entity_id
_entity_poly.type
_entity_poly.pdbx_seq_one_letter_code
_entity_poly.pdbx_strand_id
1 'polypeptide(L)' 'PHGIHIGENASKLRKYHNKGRVVIKHPYGGSKDTVEFYWTSNLGVKYIITNGKITSFSVGKKEELPYLEGCA' A
#
# COMPACT_ATOMS: atom_id res chain seq x y z
N PRO A 1 1.27 9.25 -8.08
CA PRO A 1 0.09 8.41 -7.75
C PRO A 1 -0.91 8.42 -8.91
N HIS A 2 -1.18 7.26 -9.53
CA HIS A 2 -2.07 7.11 -10.69
C HIS A 2 -3.56 7.32 -10.34
N GLY A 3 -3.95 8.51 -9.85
CA GLY A 3 -5.35 8.86 -9.57
C GLY A 3 -6.01 8.05 -8.45
N ILE A 4 -5.22 7.42 -7.58
CA ILE A 4 -5.69 6.69 -6.40
C ILE A 4 -5.72 7.66 -5.22
N HIS A 5 -6.90 7.78 -4.60
CA HIS A 5 -7.13 8.69 -3.49
C HIS A 5 -7.31 7.95 -2.17
N ILE A 6 -6.95 8.63 -1.08
CA ILE A 6 -7.25 8.17 0.27
C ILE A 6 -8.77 8.07 0.42
N GLY A 7 -9.24 6.99 1.05
CA GLY A 7 -10.65 6.64 1.22
C GLY A 7 -11.23 5.76 0.11
N GLU A 8 -10.54 5.60 -1.02
CA GLU A 8 -10.98 4.70 -2.09
C GLU A 8 -10.81 3.23 -1.73
N ASN A 9 -11.57 2.37 -2.41
CA ASN A 9 -11.50 0.92 -2.24
C ASN A 9 -10.21 0.34 -2.86
N ALA A 10 -9.51 -0.52 -2.12
CA ALA A 10 -8.28 -1.17 -2.55
C ALA A 10 -8.44 -2.05 -3.81
N SER A 11 -9.67 -2.41 -4.19
CA SER A 11 -9.93 -3.11 -5.45
C SER A 11 -9.50 -2.29 -6.68
N LYS A 12 -9.52 -0.95 -6.61
CA LYS A 12 -8.97 -0.09 -7.67
C LYS A 12 -7.46 -0.24 -7.80
N LEU A 13 -6.71 -0.29 -6.67
CA LEU A 13 -5.26 -0.51 -6.67
C LEU A 13 -4.86 -1.72 -7.49
N ARG A 14 -5.55 -2.84 -7.25
CA ARG A 14 -5.25 -4.14 -7.85
C ARG A 14 -5.48 -4.17 -9.37
N LYS A 15 -6.34 -3.29 -9.88
CA LYS A 15 -6.53 -3.12 -11.34
C LYS A 15 -5.37 -2.33 -11.96
N TYR A 16 -4.85 -1.33 -11.27
CA TYR A 16 -3.79 -0.45 -11.78
C TYR A 16 -2.39 -1.02 -11.60
N HIS A 17 -2.16 -1.75 -10.52
CA HIS A 17 -0.88 -2.37 -10.23
C HIS A 17 -1.02 -3.90 -10.27
N ASN A 18 -0.64 -4.48 -11.40
CA ASN A 18 -0.74 -5.91 -11.67
C ASN A 18 0.61 -6.65 -11.54
N LYS A 19 1.73 -5.94 -11.35
CA LYS A 19 3.07 -6.52 -11.22
C LYS A 19 3.73 -6.11 -9.90
N GLY A 20 4.58 -7.00 -9.37
CA GLY A 20 5.39 -6.73 -8.18
C GLY A 20 4.59 -6.52 -6.90
N ARG A 21 3.39 -7.12 -6.79
CA ARG A 21 2.53 -6.98 -5.62
C ARG A 21 3.01 -7.89 -4.48
N VAL A 22 3.22 -7.31 -3.30
CA VAL A 22 3.45 -8.04 -2.04
C VAL A 22 2.40 -7.59 -1.03
N VAL A 23 1.75 -8.53 -0.35
CA VAL A 23 0.71 -8.24 0.65
C VAL A 23 1.16 -8.78 1.98
N ILE A 24 1.13 -7.94 3.01
CA ILE A 24 1.39 -8.34 4.40
C ILE A 24 0.22 -7.91 5.28
N LYS A 25 0.08 -8.56 6.43
CA LYS A 25 -0.87 -8.15 7.46
C LYS A 25 -0.41 -6.84 8.09
N HIS A 26 -1.35 -5.94 8.38
CA HIS A 26 -1.03 -4.72 9.11
C HIS A 26 -0.57 -5.08 10.54
N PRO A 27 0.64 -4.70 10.98
CA PRO A 27 1.20 -5.13 12.27
C PRO A 27 0.39 -4.61 13.47
N TYR A 28 -0.22 -3.43 13.32
CA TYR A 28 -1.02 -2.77 14.36
C TYR A 28 -2.52 -2.69 14.05
N GLY A 29 -2.95 -3.33 12.95
CA GLY A 29 -4.31 -3.19 12.43
C GLY A 29 -5.22 -4.34 12.82
N GLY A 30 -6.50 -4.22 12.46
CA GLY A 30 -7.47 -5.30 12.60
C GLY A 30 -7.13 -6.51 11.71
N SER A 31 -7.84 -7.62 11.92
CA SER A 31 -7.65 -8.87 11.14
C SER A 31 -7.87 -8.72 9.64
N LYS A 32 -8.57 -7.65 9.21
CA LYS A 32 -8.88 -7.33 7.81
C LYS A 32 -7.97 -6.24 7.23
N ASP A 33 -7.04 -5.72 8.02
CA ASP A 33 -6.18 -4.62 7.61
C ASP A 33 -4.88 -5.18 7.01
N THR A 34 -4.49 -4.62 5.88
CA THR A 34 -3.36 -5.09 5.10
C THR A 34 -2.46 -3.95 4.67
N VAL A 35 -1.19 -4.25 4.50
CA VAL A 35 -0.25 -3.38 3.81
C VAL A 35 0.08 -4.03 2.47
N GLU A 36 -0.17 -3.30 1.39
CA GLU A 36 0.13 -3.75 0.03
C GLU A 36 1.30 -2.94 -0.53
N PHE A 37 2.34 -3.62 -1.01
CA PHE A 37 3.47 -3.03 -1.71
C PHE A 37 3.37 -3.33 -3.19
N TYR A 38 3.70 -2.34 -4.00
CA TYR A 38 3.78 -2.45 -5.45
C TYR A 38 5.14 -1.96 -5.93
N TRP A 39 5.94 -2.87 -6.46
CA TRP A 39 7.32 -2.60 -6.86
C TRP A 39 7.46 -2.38 -8.37
N THR A 40 8.19 -1.35 -8.74
CA THR A 40 8.69 -1.11 -10.11
C THR A 40 10.20 -0.93 -10.04
N SER A 41 10.92 -2.05 -10.21
CA SER A 41 12.38 -2.08 -10.06
C SER A 41 12.83 -1.72 -8.64
N ASN A 42 13.67 -0.69 -8.45
CA ASN A 42 14.14 -0.24 -7.13
C ASN A 42 13.20 0.72 -6.42
N LEU A 43 12.16 1.22 -7.09
CA LEU A 43 11.15 2.09 -6.50
C LEU A 43 9.86 1.32 -6.26
N GLY A 44 9.06 1.77 -5.31
CA GLY A 44 7.74 1.22 -5.09
C GLY A 44 6.82 2.14 -4.34
N VAL A 45 5.59 1.66 -4.18
CA VAL A 45 4.55 2.33 -3.39
C VAL A 45 4.03 1.35 -2.35
N LYS A 46 3.94 1.80 -1.10
CA LYS A 46 3.33 1.13 0.04
C LYS A 46 1.94 1.74 0.21
N TYR A 47 0.92 0.91 0.30
CA TYR A 47 -0.44 1.31 0.63
C TYR A 47 -0.86 0.66 1.94
N ILE A 48 -1.41 1.47 2.84
CA ILE A 48 -2.06 1.00 4.05
C ILE A 48 -3.55 0.89 3.74
N ILE A 49 -4.12 -0.29 3.99
CA ILE A 49 -5.51 -0.59 3.72
C ILE A 49 -6.17 -1.04 5.02
N THR A 50 -7.16 -0.27 5.46
CA THR A 50 -7.95 -0.54 6.65
C THR A 50 -9.40 -0.73 6.23
N ASN A 51 -10.02 -1.83 6.68
CA ASN A 51 -11.40 -2.17 6.30
C ASN A 51 -11.69 -2.08 4.77
N GLY A 52 -10.72 -2.52 3.96
CA GLY A 52 -10.81 -2.51 2.50
C GLY A 52 -10.66 -1.13 1.82
N LYS A 53 -10.41 -0.06 2.59
CA LYS A 53 -10.16 1.29 2.09
C LYS A 53 -8.71 1.69 2.27
N ILE A 54 -8.20 2.48 1.33
CA ILE A 54 -6.84 3.03 1.38
C ILE A 54 -6.83 4.16 2.41
N THR A 55 -6.01 4.04 3.44
CA THR A 55 -5.88 5.05 4.49
C THR A 55 -4.64 5.89 4.33
N SER A 56 -3.57 5.33 3.78
CA SER A 56 -2.32 6.04 3.54
C SER A 56 -1.51 5.39 2.43
N PHE A 57 -0.60 6.15 1.83
CA PHE A 57 0.39 5.62 0.90
C PHE A 57 1.73 6.34 1.04
N SER A 58 2.81 5.59 0.78
CA SER A 58 4.19 6.10 0.79
C SER A 58 4.93 5.65 -0.47
N VAL A 59 5.75 6.51 -1.04
CA VAL A 59 6.56 6.24 -2.25
C VAL A 59 8.04 6.40 -1.90
N GLY A 60 8.91 5.57 -2.50
CA GLY A 60 10.32 5.52 -2.14
C GLY A 60 11.03 4.27 -2.66
N LYS A 61 12.23 4.00 -2.15
CA LYS A 61 13.03 2.83 -2.55
C LYS A 61 12.63 1.57 -1.81
N LYS A 62 12.92 0.41 -2.42
CA LYS A 62 12.60 -0.91 -1.87
C LYS A 62 13.18 -1.18 -0.49
N GLU A 63 14.37 -0.65 -0.21
CA GLU A 63 15.02 -0.77 1.10
C GLU A 63 14.37 0.12 2.16
N GLU A 64 13.81 1.27 1.79
CA GLU A 64 13.33 2.29 2.74
C GLU A 64 11.84 2.14 3.03
N LEU A 65 11.04 1.77 2.01
CA LEU A 65 9.59 1.67 2.09
C LEU A 65 9.04 0.81 3.24
N PRO A 66 9.63 -0.36 3.56
CA PRO A 66 9.14 -1.19 4.65
C PRO A 66 9.15 -0.44 5.99
N TYR A 67 10.15 0.41 6.20
CA TYR A 67 10.38 1.18 7.42
C TYR A 67 9.62 2.51 7.45
N LEU A 68 9.09 2.97 6.32
CA LEU A 68 8.25 4.16 6.27
C LEU A 68 6.88 3.87 6.88
N GLU A 69 6.69 4.20 8.15
CA GLU A 69 5.38 4.20 8.78
C GLU A 69 4.61 5.46 8.36
N GLY A 70 3.37 5.27 7.91
CA GLY A 70 2.48 6.41 7.69
C GLY A 70 2.03 6.92 9.06
N CYS A 71 2.31 8.18 9.40
CA CYS A 71 1.62 8.82 10.52
C CYS A 71 0.12 8.91 10.17
N ALA A 72 -0.71 8.36 11.05
CA ALA A 72 -2.15 8.48 11.01
C ALA A 72 -2.62 9.84 11.54
#